data_AF-A0A920QZA8-F1
#
_entry.id   AF-A0A920QZA8-F1
#
_cell.length_a   1.000
_cell.length_b   1.000
_cell.length_c   1.000
_cell.angle_alpha   90.00
_cell.angle_beta   90.00
_cell.angle_gamma   90.00
#
_symmetry.space_group_name_H-M   'P 1'
#
loop_
_entity.id
_entity.type
_entity.pdbx_description
1 polymer ?
#
loop_
_entity_poly.entity_id
_entity_poly.type
_entity_poly.pdbx_seq_one_letter_code
_entity_poly.pdbx_strand_id
1 'polypeptide(L)'
;MSEEISQSFYKLREFMFEQVYLPQDSSDAGNAAKSIIKLLFHFFQNNPNQIPENYLSISENPINAISDYISGMTDHYAIRTAEKIEPGISKPLILQAV
;
A
#
# COMPACT_ATOMS: atom_id res chain seq x y z
N MET A 1 -25.28 16.70 -7.97
CA MET A 1 -24.80 17.81 -7.10
C MET A 1 -24.99 19.11 -7.87
N SER A 2 -25.25 20.22 -7.18
CA SER A 2 -25.19 21.53 -7.84
C SER A 2 -23.76 21.87 -8.24
N GLU A 3 -23.62 22.80 -9.19
CA GLU A 3 -22.33 23.26 -9.67
C GLU A 3 -21.51 23.93 -8.56
N GLU A 4 -22.15 24.77 -7.74
CA GLU A 4 -21.55 25.43 -6.59
C GLU A 4 -20.97 24.45 -5.55
N ILE A 5 -21.71 23.39 -5.25
CA ILE A 5 -21.25 22.35 -4.30
C ILE A 5 -20.06 21.59 -4.90
N SER A 6 -20.10 21.28 -6.20
CA SER A 6 -19.01 20.59 -6.89
C SER A 6 -17.72 21.43 -6.86
N GLN A 7 -17.82 22.71 -7.19
CA GLN A 7 -16.68 23.64 -7.17
C GLN A 7 -16.07 23.77 -5.77
N SER A 8 -16.91 23.87 -4.74
CA SER A 8 -16.45 23.92 -3.35
C SER A 8 -15.74 22.64 -2.92
N PHE A 9 -16.25 21.47 -3.34
CA PHE A 9 -15.64 20.19 -3.06
C PHE A 9 -14.29 20.01 -3.77
N TYR A 10 -14.15 20.50 -5.01
CA TYR A 10 -12.87 20.48 -5.72
C TYR A 10 -11.80 21.31 -5.01
N LYS A 11 -12.15 22.51 -4.54
CA LYS A 11 -11.21 23.36 -3.76
C LYS A 11 -10.75 22.66 -2.48
N LEU A 12 -11.67 22.01 -1.76
CA LEU A 12 -11.32 21.23 -0.57
C LEU A 12 -10.40 20.05 -0.92
N ARG A 13 -10.69 19.32 -2.00
CA ARG A 13 -9.85 18.22 -2.46
C ARG A 13 -8.44 18.70 -2.78
N GLU A 14 -8.30 19.80 -3.52
CA GLU A 14 -7.02 20.39 -3.90
C GLU A 14 -6.21 20.77 -2.64
N PHE A 15 -6.85 21.49 -1.72
CA PHE A 15 -6.24 21.83 -0.42
C PHE A 15 -5.77 20.58 0.34
N MET A 16 -6.58 19.52 0.41
CA MET A 16 -6.20 18.26 1.08
C MET A 16 -5.02 17.57 0.40
N PHE A 17 -4.94 17.59 -0.94
CA PHE A 17 -3.80 17.04 -1.67
C PHE A 17 -2.52 17.80 -1.35
N GLU A 18 -2.55 19.13 -1.42
CA GLU A 18 -1.39 19.97 -1.19
C GLU A 18 -0.89 19.91 0.25
N GLN A 19 -1.81 19.99 1.22
CA GLN A 19 -1.45 20.17 2.63
C GLN A 19 -1.33 18.85 3.40
N VAL A 20 -1.93 17.76 2.92
CA VAL A 20 -1.99 16.48 3.65
C VAL A 20 -1.41 15.33 2.83
N TYR A 21 -1.99 15.01 1.67
CA TYR A 21 -1.63 13.77 0.97
C TYR A 21 -0.23 13.80 0.35
N LEU A 22 0.18 14.86 -0.35
CA LEU A 22 1.49 14.95 -1.00
C LEU A 22 2.66 15.02 0.01
N PRO A 23 2.58 15.81 1.10
CA PRO A 23 3.60 15.77 2.15
C PRO A 23 3.72 14.40 2.82
N GLN A 24 2.60 13.71 3.06
CA GLN A 24 2.62 12.37 3.66
C GLN A 24 3.19 11.31 2.70
N ASP A 25 2.89 11.40 1.40
CA ASP A 25 3.39 10.46 0.39
C ASP A 25 4.93 10.50 0.24
N SER A 26 5.52 11.66 0.49
CA SER A 26 6.97 11.90 0.44
C SER A 26 7.68 11.79 1.79
N SER A 27 6.94 11.55 2.88
CA SER A 27 7.50 11.36 4.22
C SER A 27 8.28 10.05 4.34
N ASP A 28 9.07 9.90 5.41
CA ASP A 28 9.76 8.64 5.70
C ASP A 28 8.78 7.47 5.86
N ALA A 29 7.61 7.70 6.47
CA ALA A 29 6.55 6.71 6.56
C ALA A 29 5.97 6.36 5.19
N GLY A 30 5.69 7.36 4.34
CA GLY A 30 5.20 7.13 2.97
C GLY A 30 6.20 6.32 2.13
N ASN A 31 7.49 6.66 2.22
CA ASN A 31 8.56 5.92 1.56
C ASN A 31 8.70 4.49 2.10
N ALA A 32 8.59 4.28 3.42
CA ALA A 32 8.61 2.95 4.02
C ALA A 32 7.42 2.09 3.57
N ALA A 33 6.21 2.65 3.51
CA ALA A 33 5.03 1.95 2.98
C ALA A 33 5.25 1.49 1.53
N LYS A 34 5.76 2.38 0.65
CA LYS A 34 6.10 2.03 -0.73
C LYS A 34 7.15 0.91 -0.81
N SER A 35 8.17 0.96 0.05
CA SER A 35 9.20 -0.09 0.12
C SER A 35 8.65 -1.43 0.55
N ILE A 36 7.74 -1.46 1.54
CA ILE A 36 7.04 -2.68 1.97
C ILE A 36 6.25 -3.29 0.82
N ILE A 37 5.45 -2.50 0.09
CA ILE A 37 4.67 -3.01 -1.03
C ILE A 37 5.57 -3.58 -2.14
N LYS A 38 6.66 -2.89 -2.47
CA LYS A 38 7.65 -3.37 -3.44
C LYS A 38 8.31 -4.68 -3.01
N LEU A 39 8.70 -4.78 -1.74
CA LEU A 39 9.29 -5.99 -1.16
C LEU A 39 8.33 -7.18 -1.26
N LEU A 40 7.09 -6.99 -0.82
CA LEU A 40 6.05 -8.04 -0.85
C LEU A 40 5.79 -8.48 -2.29
N PHE A 41 5.65 -7.54 -3.23
CA PHE A 41 5.42 -7.85 -4.63
C PHE A 41 6.56 -8.70 -5.23
N HIS A 42 7.82 -8.28 -5.04
CA HIS A 42 8.97 -9.05 -5.51
C HIS A 42 9.11 -10.41 -4.82
N PHE A 43 8.81 -10.48 -3.53
CA PHE A 43 8.85 -11.73 -2.78
C PHE A 43 7.86 -12.75 -3.34
N PHE A 44 6.60 -12.37 -3.53
CA PHE A 44 5.58 -13.28 -4.06
C PHE A 44 5.77 -13.61 -5.55
N GLN A 45 6.34 -12.69 -6.32
CA GLN A 45 6.74 -12.97 -7.70
C GLN A 45 7.78 -14.11 -7.77
N ASN A 46 8.74 -14.12 -6.85
CA ASN A 46 9.78 -15.15 -6.79
C ASN A 46 9.35 -16.42 -6.02
N ASN A 47 8.24 -16.34 -5.27
CA ASN A 47 7.73 -17.42 -4.42
C ASN A 47 6.20 -17.58 -4.59
N PRO A 48 5.70 -17.93 -5.78
CA PRO A 48 4.26 -17.97 -6.06
C PRO A 48 3.51 -18.99 -5.19
N ASN A 49 4.19 -20.03 -4.70
CA ASN A 49 3.64 -21.03 -3.78
C ASN A 49 3.30 -20.48 -2.37
N GLN A 50 3.75 -19.26 -2.04
CA GLN A 50 3.37 -18.57 -0.81
C GLN A 50 2.03 -17.84 -0.93
N ILE A 51 1.48 -17.74 -2.15
CA ILE A 51 0.16 -17.17 -2.40
C ILE A 51 -0.88 -18.28 -2.26
N PRO A 52 -1.98 -18.05 -1.50
CA PRO A 52 -3.06 -19.01 -1.42
C PRO A 52 -3.65 -19.36 -2.79
N GLU A 53 -3.91 -20.64 -3.02
CA GLU A 53 -4.31 -21.19 -4.33
C GLU A 53 -5.56 -20.54 -4.92
N ASN A 54 -6.49 -20.07 -4.07
CA ASN A 54 -7.69 -19.37 -4.51
C ASN A 54 -7.40 -18.04 -5.23
N TYR A 55 -6.29 -17.35 -4.93
CA TYR A 55 -5.89 -16.15 -5.68
C TYR A 55 -5.26 -16.53 -7.02
N LEU A 56 -4.50 -17.62 -7.07
CA LEU A 56 -3.85 -18.11 -8.29
C LEU A 56 -4.86 -18.71 -9.28
N SER A 57 -5.93 -19.34 -8.80
CA SER A 57 -6.93 -20.01 -9.63
C SER A 57 -7.97 -19.08 -10.24
N ILE A 58 -8.23 -17.93 -9.59
CA ILE A 58 -9.19 -16.92 -10.06
C ILE A 58 -8.53 -15.97 -11.09
N SER A 59 -7.22 -15.78 -10.99
CA SER A 59 -6.52 -14.78 -11.79
C SER A 59 -5.97 -15.33 -13.11
N GLU A 60 -6.26 -14.65 -14.21
CA GLU A 60 -5.73 -15.01 -15.54
C GLU A 60 -4.21 -14.76 -15.67
N ASN A 61 -3.63 -13.97 -14.77
CA ASN A 61 -2.21 -13.58 -14.78
C ASN A 61 -1.62 -13.66 -13.36
N PRO A 62 -0.46 -14.34 -13.16
CA PRO A 62 0.23 -14.38 -11.86
C PRO A 62 0.50 -13.00 -11.23
N ILE A 63 0.76 -11.97 -12.04
CA ILE A 63 0.96 -10.59 -11.57
C ILE A 63 -0.31 -10.04 -10.91
N ASN A 64 -1.47 -10.31 -11.51
CA ASN A 64 -2.75 -9.87 -10.96
C ASN A 64 -3.05 -10.62 -9.66
N ALA A 65 -2.80 -11.94 -9.60
CA ALA A 65 -2.95 -12.71 -8.36
C ALA A 65 -2.09 -12.16 -7.20
N ILE A 66 -0.85 -11.74 -7.48
CA ILE A 66 0.03 -11.10 -6.49
C ILE A 66 -0.57 -9.76 -6.03
N SER A 67 -1.01 -8.92 -6.97
CA SER A 67 -1.63 -7.63 -6.67
C SER A 67 -2.90 -7.80 -5.82
N ASP A 68 -3.77 -8.74 -6.19
CA ASP A 68 -5.01 -9.04 -5.49
C ASP A 68 -4.70 -9.53 -4.06
N TYR A 69 -3.74 -10.43 -3.92
CA TYR A 69 -3.34 -10.94 -2.61
C TYR A 69 -2.76 -9.84 -1.71
N ILE A 70 -1.88 -8.99 -2.23
CA ILE A 70 -1.29 -7.87 -1.47
C ILE A 70 -2.37 -6.84 -1.12
N SER A 71 -3.26 -6.49 -2.05
CA SER A 71 -4.34 -5.52 -1.80
C SER A 71 -5.37 -6.01 -0.78
N GLY A 72 -5.51 -7.33 -0.62
CA GLY A 72 -6.35 -7.96 0.41
C GLY A 72 -5.69 -8.04 1.79
N MET A 73 -4.43 -7.65 1.94
CA MET A 73 -3.76 -7.61 3.24
C MET A 73 -4.23 -6.40 4.05
N THR A 74 -4.39 -6.58 5.35
CA THR A 74 -4.45 -5.45 6.29
C THR A 74 -3.05 -4.88 6.49
N ASP A 75 -2.95 -3.59 6.85
CA ASP A 75 -1.66 -2.94 7.14
C ASP A 75 -0.82 -3.75 8.13
N HIS A 76 -1.42 -4.22 9.22
CA HIS A 76 -0.72 -5.01 10.24
C HIS A 76 -0.18 -6.34 9.68
N TYR A 77 -0.94 -7.00 8.81
CA TYR A 77 -0.51 -8.24 8.18
C TYR A 77 0.63 -8.00 7.18
N ALA A 78 0.50 -6.96 6.33
CA ALA A 78 1.53 -6.58 5.35
C ALA A 78 2.85 -6.22 6.06
N ILE A 79 2.80 -5.37 7.09
CA ILE A 79 3.97 -4.98 7.89
C ILE A 79 4.62 -6.20 8.53
N ARG A 80 3.84 -7.06 9.22
CA ARG A 80 4.37 -8.25 9.87
C ARG A 80 5.01 -9.23 8.88
N THR A 81 4.44 -9.34 7.68
CA THR A 81 4.96 -10.22 6.64
C THR A 81 6.26 -9.66 6.06
N ALA A 82 6.31 -8.36 5.77
CA ALA A 82 7.51 -7.67 5.33
C ALA A 82 8.65 -7.76 6.36
N GLU A 83 8.36 -7.58 7.65
CA GLU A 83 9.35 -7.72 8.74
C GLU A 83 9.94 -9.14 8.86
N LYS A 84 9.20 -10.18 8.46
CA LYS A 84 9.75 -11.54 8.41
C LYS A 84 10.72 -11.74 7.24
N ILE A 85 10.53 -10.98 6.16
CA ILE A 85 11.35 -11.06 4.94
C ILE A 85 12.59 -10.16 5.09
N GLU A 86 12.40 -8.94 5.55
CA GLU A 86 13.43 -7.92 5.76
C GLU A 86 13.22 -7.22 7.12
N PRO A 87 13.88 -7.68 8.18
CA PRO A 87 13.73 -7.11 9.52
C PRO A 87 14.15 -5.63 9.60
N GLY A 88 13.27 -4.79 10.14
CA GLY A 88 13.46 -3.37 10.35
C GLY A 88 12.94 -2.46 9.23
N ILE A 89 12.39 -2.99 8.15
CA ILE A 89 11.84 -2.22 7.03
C ILE A 89 10.67 -1.30 7.45
N SER A 90 9.96 -1.63 8.52
CA SER A 90 8.82 -0.85 9.02
C SER A 90 9.18 0.20 10.08
N LYS A 91 10.46 0.32 10.49
CA LYS A 91 10.89 1.28 11.53
C LYS A 91 10.37 2.71 11.31
N PRO A 92 10.38 3.28 10.08
CA PRO A 92 9.89 4.64 9.87
C PRO A 92 8.37 4.80 10.04
N LEU A 93 7.59 3.72 9.86
CA LEU A 93 6.13 3.74 10.07
C LEU A 93 5.77 3.81 11.56
N ILE A 94 6.55 3.13 12.41
CA ILE A 94 6.28 3.04 13.84
C ILE A 94 6.66 4.34 14.57
N LEU A 95 7.69 5.04 14.09
CA LEU A 95 8.19 6.28 14.71
C LEU A 95 7.31 7.51 14.48
N GLN A 96 6.43 7.50 13.47
CA GLN A 96 5.51 8.61 13.19
C GLN A 96 4.11 8.42 13.80
N ALA A 97 3.89 7.33 14.55
CA ALA A 97 2.61 7.01 15.20
C ALA A 97 2.47 7.63 16.62
N VAL A 98 3.36 8.54 17.01
CA VAL A 98 3.38 9.22 18.32
C VAL A 98 3.33 10.73 18.15
#